data_AF-A0A2G6R4P2-F1
#
_entry.id   AF-A0A2G6R4P2-F1
#
_cell.length_a   1.000
_cell.length_b   1.000
_cell.length_c   1.000
_cell.angle_alpha   90.00
_cell.angle_beta   90.00
_cell.angle_gamma   90.00
#
_symmetry.space_group_name_H-M   'P 1'
#
loop_
_entity.id
_entity.type
_entity.pdbx_description
1 polymer ?
#
loop_
_entity_poly.entity_id
_entity_poly.type
_entity_poly.pdbx_seq_one_letter_code
_entity_poly.pdbx_strand_id
1 'polypeptide(L)'
;LRQILHSERVLELDGLVLSADSSGDVRGNALLARRTRQWSAHHKLPCLAAVADGTGPSVTQVIGQLRQQGRRHIAVGSLFLAADDHYRSQADAALSAGAVAVSAPLGSDQIIQDLVLARYAYAAMEMLDDPAEV
;
A
#
# COMPACT_ATOMS: atom_id res chain seq x y z
N LEU A 1 4.99 -5.15 -7.07
CA LEU A 1 4.46 -4.47 -8.29
C LEU A 1 5.21 -4.85 -9.58
N ARG A 2 6.54 -4.67 -9.66
CA ARG A 2 7.28 -5.00 -10.92
C ARG A 2 7.04 -6.41 -11.44
N GLN A 3 7.01 -7.40 -10.55
CA GLN A 3 6.77 -8.80 -10.91
C GLN A 3 5.41 -9.00 -11.58
N ILE A 4 4.32 -8.44 -11.03
CA ILE A 4 2.99 -8.57 -11.64
C ILE A 4 2.89 -7.81 -12.95
N LEU A 5 3.48 -6.62 -13.06
CA LEU A 5 3.50 -5.86 -14.31
C LEU A 5 4.22 -6.64 -15.41
N HIS A 6 5.31 -7.33 -15.06
CA HIS A 6 6.04 -8.18 -15.99
C HIS A 6 5.23 -9.41 -16.41
N SER A 7 4.60 -10.12 -15.46
CA SER A 7 3.80 -11.32 -15.78
C SER A 7 2.57 -11.00 -16.62
N GLU A 8 1.91 -9.87 -16.34
CA GLU A 8 0.76 -9.36 -17.10
C GLU A 8 1.17 -8.63 -18.40
N ARG A 9 2.48 -8.57 -18.70
CA ARG A 9 3.04 -7.95 -19.90
C ARG A 9 2.58 -6.51 -20.09
N VAL A 10 2.43 -5.77 -19.00
CA VAL A 10 2.01 -4.36 -18.99
C VAL A 10 3.13 -3.51 -19.58
N LEU A 11 2.88 -2.94 -20.76
CA LEU A 11 3.87 -2.15 -21.52
C LEU A 11 3.92 -0.69 -21.09
N GLU A 12 2.81 -0.17 -20.58
CA GLU A 12 2.69 1.22 -20.16
C GLU A 12 1.89 1.34 -18.87
N LEU A 13 2.26 2.34 -18.07
CA LEU A 13 1.59 2.70 -16.84
C LEU A 13 1.49 4.22 -16.81
N ASP A 14 0.28 4.76 -16.65
CA ASP A 14 0.04 6.20 -16.58
C ASP A 14 -0.68 6.65 -15.29
N GLY A 15 -1.02 5.70 -14.41
CA GLY A 15 -1.45 5.98 -13.05
C GLY A 15 -1.10 4.85 -12.07
N LEU A 16 -0.96 5.21 -10.80
CA LEU A 16 -0.74 4.26 -9.71
C LEU A 16 -1.63 4.57 -8.52
N VAL A 17 -2.28 3.54 -7.98
CA VAL A 17 -2.95 3.60 -6.68
C VAL A 17 -2.10 2.85 -5.66
N LEU A 18 -1.82 3.46 -4.51
CA LEU A 18 -1.27 2.75 -3.35
C LEU A 18 -2.41 2.44 -2.39
N SER A 19 -2.77 1.16 -2.28
CA SER A 19 -3.85 0.71 -1.40
C SER A 19 -3.27 0.19 -0.09
N ALA A 20 -3.83 0.62 1.03
CA ALA A 20 -3.43 0.21 2.37
C ALA A 20 -4.66 0.11 3.28
N ASP A 21 -4.51 -0.60 4.39
CA ASP A 21 -5.37 -0.40 5.56
C ASP A 21 -4.87 0.83 6.34
N SER A 22 -5.77 1.61 6.92
CA SER A 22 -5.35 2.71 7.82
C SER A 22 -5.64 2.43 9.29
N SER A 23 -6.58 1.53 9.57
CA SER A 23 -7.18 1.28 10.88
C SER A 23 -7.50 2.58 11.65
N GLY A 24 -7.84 3.66 10.94
CA GLY A 24 -8.13 4.98 11.52
C GLY A 24 -6.92 5.77 12.03
N ASP A 25 -5.67 5.34 11.81
CA ASP A 25 -4.47 6.06 12.25
C ASP A 25 -4.16 7.28 11.36
N VAL A 26 -4.42 8.49 11.89
CA VAL A 26 -4.12 9.76 11.21
C VAL A 26 -2.63 9.91 10.90
N ARG A 27 -1.73 9.44 11.77
CA ARG A 27 -0.28 9.54 11.56
C ARG A 27 0.18 8.60 10.46
N GLY A 28 -0.28 7.35 10.49
CA GLY A 28 -0.09 6.36 9.43
C GLY A 28 -0.57 6.88 8.08
N ASN A 29 -1.79 7.43 8.04
CA ASN A 29 -2.34 8.04 6.82
C ASN A 29 -1.51 9.20 6.28
N ALA A 30 -1.02 10.08 7.15
CA ALA A 30 -0.13 11.18 6.73
C ALA A 30 1.20 10.65 6.15
N LEU A 31 1.75 9.58 6.73
CA LEU A 31 2.96 8.91 6.23
C LEU A 31 2.72 8.26 4.87
N LEU A 32 1.62 7.53 4.71
CA LEU A 32 1.22 6.92 3.45
C LEU A 32 1.05 7.99 2.37
N ALA A 33 0.30 9.06 2.64
CA ALA A 33 0.14 10.16 1.71
C ALA A 33 1.48 10.81 1.31
N ARG A 34 2.42 10.94 2.27
CA ARG A 34 3.77 11.42 1.97
C ARG A 34 4.53 10.45 1.05
N ARG A 35 4.45 9.14 1.31
CA ARG A 35 5.09 8.11 0.47
C ARG A 35 4.50 8.09 -0.93
N THR A 36 3.18 8.22 -1.07
CA THR A 36 2.49 8.35 -2.37
C THR A 36 3.02 9.54 -3.17
N ARG A 37 3.17 10.71 -2.54
CA ARG A 37 3.75 11.89 -3.21
C ARG A 37 5.21 11.68 -3.61
N GLN A 38 6.02 11.08 -2.74
CA GLN A 38 7.42 10.76 -3.05
C GLN A 38 7.52 9.79 -4.24
N TRP A 39 6.66 8.77 -4.27
CA TRP A 39 6.59 7.83 -5.38
C TRP A 39 6.24 8.54 -6.68
N SER A 40 5.19 9.39 -6.65
CA SER A 40 4.76 10.19 -7.80
C SER A 40 5.91 11.04 -8.35
N ALA A 41 6.62 11.76 -7.48
CA ALA A 41 7.74 12.61 -7.87
C ALA A 41 8.92 11.81 -8.43
N HIS A 42 9.27 10.68 -7.81
CA HIS A 42 10.38 9.84 -8.24
C HIS A 42 10.10 9.16 -9.59
N HIS A 43 8.88 8.66 -9.79
CA HIS A 43 8.50 7.91 -10.99
C HIS A 43 7.82 8.77 -12.08
N LYS A 44 7.62 10.07 -11.83
CA LYS A 44 6.94 11.01 -12.74
C LYS A 44 5.59 10.49 -13.23
N LEU A 45 4.83 9.90 -12.31
CA LEU A 45 3.58 9.18 -12.56
C LEU A 45 2.54 9.60 -11.51
N PRO A 46 1.33 10.05 -11.90
CA PRO A 46 0.26 10.34 -10.95
C PRO A 46 0.01 9.16 -10.01
N CYS A 47 0.16 9.42 -8.72
CA CYS A 47 0.00 8.42 -7.68
C CYS A 47 -0.96 8.94 -6.60
N LEU A 48 -1.96 8.14 -6.25
CA LEU A 48 -2.96 8.44 -5.23
C LEU A 48 -3.03 7.30 -4.21
N ALA A 49 -3.39 7.62 -2.97
CA ALA A 49 -3.58 6.63 -1.91
C ALA A 49 -5.06 6.22 -1.85
N ALA A 50 -5.32 4.93 -1.63
CA ALA A 50 -6.63 4.37 -1.32
C ALA A 50 -6.59 3.69 0.05
N VAL A 51 -7.72 3.68 0.74
CA VAL A 51 -7.85 3.10 2.09
C VAL A 51 -8.90 1.98 2.07
N ALA A 52 -8.53 0.83 2.63
CA ALA A 52 -9.32 -0.40 2.58
C ALA A 52 -10.45 -0.48 3.61
N ASP A 53 -10.32 0.23 4.73
CA ASP A 53 -11.20 0.15 5.90
C ASP A 53 -12.40 1.12 5.87
N GLY A 54 -12.56 1.90 4.79
CA GLY A 54 -13.64 2.86 4.61
C GLY A 54 -13.45 4.22 5.30
N THR A 55 -12.35 4.44 6.01
CA THR A 55 -12.03 5.75 6.63
C THR A 55 -11.49 6.79 5.63
N GLY A 56 -11.23 6.37 4.39
CA GLY A 56 -10.70 7.20 3.32
C GLY A 56 -11.27 6.80 1.95
N PRO A 57 -10.72 7.37 0.86
CA PRO A 57 -11.20 7.07 -0.48
C PRO A 57 -10.92 5.61 -0.85
N SER A 58 -11.94 4.92 -1.35
CA SER A 58 -11.80 3.52 -1.78
C SER A 58 -10.98 3.39 -3.06
N VAL A 59 -10.42 2.21 -3.33
CA VAL A 59 -9.64 1.98 -4.56
C VAL A 59 -10.43 2.31 -5.83
N THR A 60 -11.73 2.00 -5.86
CA THR A 60 -12.62 2.30 -6.99
C THR A 60 -12.79 3.81 -7.20
N GLN A 61 -12.95 4.57 -6.12
CA GLN A 61 -13.05 6.03 -6.19
C GLN A 61 -11.75 6.64 -6.70
N VAL A 62 -10.61 6.17 -6.20
CA VAL A 62 -9.29 6.65 -6.60
C VAL A 62 -8.98 6.32 -8.07
N ILE A 63 -9.31 5.11 -8.52
CA ILE A 63 -9.21 4.75 -9.95
C ILE A 63 -10.10 5.69 -10.78
N GLY A 64 -11.34 5.95 -10.36
CA GLY A 64 -12.23 6.89 -11.01
C GLY A 64 -11.63 8.30 -11.12
N GLN A 65 -10.99 8.80 -10.07
CA GLN A 65 -10.31 10.10 -10.09
C GLN A 65 -9.16 10.13 -11.11
N LEU A 66 -8.33 9.09 -11.17
CA LEU A 66 -7.26 8.98 -12.17
C LEU A 66 -7.84 8.91 -13.60
N ARG A 67 -8.95 8.20 -13.80
CA ARG A 67 -9.65 8.12 -15.10
C ARG A 67 -10.17 9.49 -15.53
N GLN A 68 -10.74 10.27 -14.62
CA GLN A 68 -11.18 11.66 -14.89
C GLN A 68 -10.01 12.57 -15.29
N GLN A 69 -8.79 12.26 -14.85
CA GLN A 69 -7.56 12.94 -15.26
C GLN A 69 -6.96 12.38 -16.56
N GLY A 70 -7.69 11.50 -17.27
CA GLY A 70 -7.28 10.93 -18.55
C GLY A 70 -6.38 9.69 -18.46
N ARG A 71 -6.15 9.13 -17.26
CA ARG A 71 -5.27 7.96 -17.08
C ARG A 71 -5.97 6.69 -17.50
N ARG A 72 -5.29 5.83 -18.26
CA ARG A 72 -5.86 4.62 -18.87
C ARG A 72 -5.26 3.31 -18.40
N HIS A 73 -4.00 3.32 -18.00
CA HIS A 73 -3.22 2.17 -17.59
C HIS A 73 -2.82 2.34 -16.13
N ILE A 74 -3.78 2.02 -15.27
CA ILE A 74 -3.69 2.23 -13.82
C ILE A 74 -3.39 0.89 -13.15
N ALA A 75 -2.31 0.82 -12.38
CA ALA A 75 -2.03 -0.33 -11.51
C ALA A 75 -2.29 0.01 -10.05
N VAL A 76 -2.44 -1.02 -9.24
CA VAL A 76 -2.57 -0.90 -7.78
C VAL A 76 -1.37 -1.57 -7.10
N GLY A 77 -0.65 -0.81 -6.29
CA GLY A 77 0.37 -1.30 -5.37
C GLY A 77 -0.24 -1.53 -3.99
N SER A 78 -0.13 -2.76 -3.51
CA SER A 78 -0.73 -3.21 -2.25
C SER A 78 0.28 -3.06 -1.11
N LEU A 79 -0.06 -2.24 -0.11
CA LEU A 79 0.72 -2.00 1.11
C LEU A 79 0.17 -2.81 2.29
N PHE A 80 -0.14 -4.08 2.04
CA PHE A 80 -0.62 -5.04 3.02
C PHE A 80 0.53 -6.00 3.38
N LEU A 81 0.59 -6.47 4.62
CA LEU A 81 1.59 -7.46 5.02
C LEU A 81 1.20 -8.87 4.55
N ALA A 82 -0.09 -9.20 4.53
CA ALA A 82 -0.60 -10.51 4.16
C ALA A 82 -1.77 -10.41 3.17
N ALA A 83 -2.15 -11.54 2.58
CA ALA A 83 -3.31 -11.65 1.67
C ALA A 83 -4.61 -11.90 2.46
N ASP A 84 -4.91 -11.00 3.39
CA ASP A 84 -6.12 -11.00 4.22
C ASP A 84 -7.38 -10.57 3.44
N ASP A 85 -8.53 -10.51 4.12
CA ASP A 85 -9.81 -10.20 3.51
C ASP A 85 -9.89 -8.74 3.01
N HIS A 86 -9.22 -7.81 3.69
CA HIS A 86 -9.14 -6.41 3.27
C HIS A 86 -8.32 -6.29 1.98
N TYR A 87 -7.18 -6.98 1.90
CA TYR A 87 -6.39 -7.07 0.67
C TYR A 87 -7.20 -7.68 -0.47
N ARG A 88 -7.85 -8.82 -0.24
CA ARG A 88 -8.61 -9.55 -1.28
C ARG A 88 -9.76 -8.71 -1.82
N SER A 89 -10.57 -8.12 -0.94
CA SER A 89 -11.68 -7.25 -1.34
C SER A 89 -11.21 -6.03 -2.12
N GLN A 90 -10.10 -5.40 -1.73
CA GLN A 90 -9.52 -4.29 -2.48
C GLN A 90 -8.95 -4.73 -3.84
N ALA A 91 -8.31 -5.90 -3.91
CA ALA A 91 -7.77 -6.43 -5.16
C ALA A 91 -8.91 -6.73 -6.15
N ASP A 92 -9.97 -7.40 -5.69
CA ASP A 92 -11.14 -7.71 -6.51
C ASP A 92 -11.85 -6.43 -6.99
N ALA A 93 -12.02 -5.46 -6.09
CA ALA A 93 -12.61 -4.16 -6.44
C ALA A 93 -11.75 -3.38 -7.46
N ALA A 94 -10.43 -3.41 -7.31
CA ALA A 94 -9.51 -2.75 -8.23
C ALA A 94 -9.54 -3.37 -9.64
N LEU A 95 -9.49 -4.70 -9.73
CA LEU A 95 -9.57 -5.41 -11.00
C LEU A 95 -10.93 -5.18 -11.68
N SER A 96 -12.02 -5.23 -10.91
CA SER A 96 -13.37 -4.92 -11.40
C SER A 96 -13.50 -3.48 -11.89
N ALA A 97 -12.76 -2.54 -11.29
CA ALA A 97 -12.68 -1.14 -11.72
C ALA A 97 -11.75 -0.92 -12.92
N GLY A 98 -11.15 -1.97 -13.47
CA GLY A 98 -10.27 -1.92 -14.65
C GLY A 98 -8.83 -1.50 -14.35
N ALA A 99 -8.31 -1.85 -13.16
CA ALA A 99 -6.87 -1.81 -12.93
C ALA A 99 -6.17 -2.86 -13.82
N VAL A 100 -5.04 -2.49 -14.44
CA VAL A 100 -4.29 -3.39 -15.33
C VAL A 100 -3.50 -4.44 -14.57
N ALA A 101 -3.18 -4.17 -13.30
CA ALA A 101 -2.51 -5.11 -12.41
C ALA A 101 -2.72 -4.67 -10.95
N VAL A 102 -2.77 -5.65 -10.05
CA VAL A 102 -2.73 -5.45 -8.60
C VAL A 102 -1.52 -6.20 -8.06
N SER A 103 -0.65 -5.55 -7.30
CA SER A 103 0.49 -6.26 -6.72
C SER A 103 0.05 -7.17 -5.59
N ALA A 104 0.77 -8.28 -5.43
CA ALA A 104 0.76 -9.07 -4.21
C ALA A 104 1.03 -8.17 -2.97
N PRO A 105 0.58 -8.59 -1.77
CA PRO A 105 1.00 -7.98 -0.52
C PRO A 105 2.52 -8.08 -0.35
N LEU A 106 3.07 -7.31 0.58
CA LEU A 106 4.51 -7.29 0.90
C LEU A 106 5.01 -8.67 1.34
N GLY A 107 4.18 -9.45 2.03
CA GLY A 107 4.51 -10.79 2.47
C GLY A 107 5.68 -10.82 3.45
N SER A 108 6.34 -11.97 3.52
CA SER A 108 7.48 -12.21 4.40
C SER A 108 8.82 -11.85 3.73
N ASP A 109 8.92 -10.68 3.11
CA ASP A 109 10.20 -10.19 2.58
C ASP A 109 11.23 -10.06 3.72
N GLN A 110 12.49 -10.43 3.46
CA GLN A 110 13.55 -10.41 4.47
C GLN A 110 13.67 -9.04 5.16
N ILE A 111 13.53 -7.94 4.40
CA ILE A 111 13.61 -6.58 4.94
C ILE A 111 12.50 -6.33 5.96
N ILE A 112 11.31 -6.88 5.74
CA ILE A 112 10.18 -6.76 6.66
C ILE A 112 10.42 -7.60 7.91
N GLN A 113 10.94 -8.82 7.76
CA GLN A 113 11.29 -9.67 8.90
C GLN A 113 12.34 -9.01 9.79
N ASP A 114 13.42 -8.50 9.19
CA ASP A 114 14.50 -7.82 9.91
C ASP A 114 13.98 -6.57 10.63
N LEU A 115 13.11 -5.79 9.98
CA LEU A 115 12.49 -4.61 10.59
C LEU A 115 11.60 -4.97 11.78
N VAL A 116 10.78 -6.02 11.65
CA VAL A 116 9.90 -6.48 12.74
C VAL A 116 10.75 -6.96 13.92
N LEU A 117 11.79 -7.75 13.67
CA LEU A 117 12.68 -8.25 14.72
C LEU A 117 13.44 -7.11 15.40
N ALA A 118 13.96 -6.15 14.64
CA ALA A 118 14.65 -4.98 15.19
C ALA A 118 13.72 -4.14 16.08
N ARG A 119 12.46 -3.92 15.65
CA ARG A 119 11.46 -3.19 16.45
C ARG A 119 11.07 -3.93 17.72
N TYR A 120 10.91 -5.25 17.62
CA TYR A 120 10.63 -6.10 18.78
C TYR A 120 11.79 -6.06 19.78
N ALA A 121 13.03 -6.27 19.33
CA ALA A 121 14.21 -6.25 20.18
C ALA A 121 14.39 -4.90 20.88
N TYR A 122 14.16 -3.79 20.16
CA TYR A 122 14.18 -2.45 20.75
C TYR A 122 13.15 -2.29 21.87
N ALA A 123 11.89 -2.65 21.61
CA ALA A 123 10.84 -2.56 22.62
C ALA A 123 11.09 -3.48 23.82
N ALA A 124 11.64 -4.68 23.59
CA ALA A 124 11.97 -5.62 24.65
C ALA A 124 13.11 -5.10 25.56
N MET A 125 14.10 -4.39 25.00
CA MET A 125 15.16 -3.74 25.80
C MET A 125 14.60 -2.65 26.71
N GLU A 126 13.67 -1.83 26.22
CA GLU A 126 13.01 -0.79 27.02
C GLU A 126 12.28 -1.37 28.24
N MET A 127 11.71 -2.59 28.11
CA MET A 127 11.06 -3.29 29.22
C MET A 127 12.03 -3.82 30.29
N LEU A 128 13.32 -4.01 29.96
CA LEU A 128 14.34 -4.43 30.93
C LEU A 128 14.85 -3.26 31.79
N ASP A 129 14.73 -2.04 31.26
CA ASP A 129 15.11 -0.80 31.94
C ASP A 129 13.98 -0.24 32.84
N ASP A 130 12.78 -0.83 32.77
CA ASP A 130 11.66 -0.53 33.67
C ASP A 130 11.81 -1.38 34.95
N PRO A 131 12.15 -0.80 36.11
CA PRO A 131 12.27 -1.54 37.35
C PRO A 131 10.88 -1.93 37.83
N ALA A 132 10.34 -3.02 37.28
CA ALA A 132 9.18 -3.69 37.85
C ALA A 132 9.55 -4.15 39.27
N GLU A 133 9.00 -3.42 40.25
CA GLU A 133 8.81 -3.72 41.68
C GLU A 133 9.55 -4.95 42.25
N VAL A 134 10.54 -4.68 43.10
CA VAL A 134 11.00 -5.59 44.17
C VAL A 134 10.46 -5.09 45.50
#